data_AF-A0A2U2M8F2-F1
#
_entry.id   AF-A0A2U2M8F2-F1
#
_cell.length_a   1.000
_cell.length_b   1.000
_cell.length_c   1.000
_cell.angle_alpha   90.00
_cell.angle_beta   90.00
_cell.angle_gamma   90.00
#
_symmetry.space_group_name_H-M   'P 1'
#
loop_
_entity.id
_entity.type
_entity.pdbx_description
1 polymer ?
#
loop_
_entity_poly.entity_id
_entity_poly.type
_entity_poly.pdbx_seq_one_letter_code
_entity_poly.pdbx_strand_id
1 'polypeptide(L)'
;MVYYLGIATLIFMGYFTSKNSDKYLNAMLCILFVFIALHNPYITGTDGRSYRAYFKENIPTLFHFSEYNHTYEIGYALLNSLAKTIHNDYFIFQLIYSFIAIFLLGLVLKKTKLADQEKLLLLFVYFCYRFFQNSMEFLRQNIAILLVWLAVLSISDYYQEKGKDKIKYLLTIIAWTFHRSAIFNLILLPLIERLKRTNAKKLVIITSIASFGILFLGNGVISKIVQFAIVIGGERYASYLISPGEVVLPINLVNYGIRYVFYIMYFLSIDNYEYSKKKTILVVASLAIICGSINQNIFTRLLEYYMIGIYIAIVKSKHLMTAGRSRNLYLLILYVAFMIILARNLMSVSSGTYMNYQLYPFK
;
A
#
# COMPACT_ATOMS: atom_id res chain seq x y z
N MET A 1 16.39 -1.88 15.35
CA MET A 1 15.07 -1.29 15.69
C MET A 1 15.19 0.22 15.80
N VAL A 2 16.21 0.71 16.52
CA VAL A 2 16.52 2.15 16.68
C VAL A 2 16.52 2.92 15.35
N TYR A 3 17.14 2.41 14.29
CA TYR A 3 17.15 3.08 12.98
C TYR A 3 15.73 3.32 12.42
N TYR A 4 14.86 2.33 12.46
CA TYR A 4 13.47 2.47 12.00
C TYR A 4 12.70 3.47 12.84
N LEU A 5 12.83 3.40 14.16
CA LEU A 5 12.15 4.33 15.07
C LEU A 5 12.65 5.76 14.86
N GLY A 6 13.98 5.95 14.73
CA GLY A 6 14.58 7.25 14.45
C GLY A 6 14.10 7.86 13.13
N ILE A 7 14.06 7.06 12.05
CA ILE A 7 13.54 7.52 10.75
C ILE A 7 12.04 7.86 10.86
N ALA A 8 11.24 7.04 11.52
CA ALA A 8 9.83 7.33 11.74
C ALA A 8 9.63 8.65 12.50
N THR A 9 10.40 8.88 13.56
CA THR A 9 10.38 10.14 14.32
C THR A 9 10.81 11.32 13.46
N LEU A 10 11.86 11.21 12.64
CA LEU A 10 12.28 12.28 11.73
C LEU A 10 11.17 12.64 10.73
N ILE A 11 10.58 11.63 10.07
CA ILE A 11 9.46 11.86 9.14
C ILE A 11 8.29 12.56 9.84
N PHE A 12 7.94 12.13 11.06
CA PHE A 12 6.87 12.74 11.85
C PHE A 12 7.18 14.19 12.23
N MET A 13 8.40 14.49 12.67
CA MET A 13 8.82 15.85 13.00
C MET A 13 8.70 16.80 11.80
N GLY A 14 8.89 16.27 10.59
CA GLY A 14 8.65 17.00 9.35
C GLY A 14 7.26 17.64 9.25
N TYR A 15 6.23 17.05 9.86
CA TYR A 15 4.89 17.64 9.92
C TYR A 15 4.87 19.05 10.53
N PHE A 16 5.73 19.31 11.51
CA PHE A 16 5.80 20.60 12.22
C PHE A 16 6.69 21.63 11.51
N THR A 17 7.40 21.24 10.44
CA THR A 17 8.17 22.17 9.63
C THR A 17 7.22 22.93 8.70
N SER A 18 6.88 24.18 9.03
CA SER A 18 6.01 25.02 8.19
C SER A 18 6.76 25.73 7.07
N LYS A 19 8.04 26.03 7.31
CA LYS A 19 8.94 26.66 6.34
C LYS A 19 9.78 25.55 5.68
N ASN A 20 9.74 25.45 4.34
CA ASN A 20 10.49 24.46 3.55
C ASN A 20 10.05 22.98 3.71
N SER A 21 8.77 22.73 4.01
CA SER A 21 8.23 21.37 4.10
C SER A 21 8.41 20.54 2.83
N ASP A 22 8.43 21.18 1.66
CA ASP A 22 8.71 20.57 0.37
C ASP A 22 10.15 20.01 0.30
N LYS A 23 11.13 20.81 0.72
CA LYS A 23 12.54 20.41 0.78
C LYS A 23 12.73 19.31 1.81
N TYR A 24 12.06 19.42 2.97
CA TYR A 24 12.09 18.37 4.00
C TYR A 24 11.53 17.05 3.47
N LEU A 25 10.40 17.10 2.76
CA LEU A 25 9.82 15.92 2.12
C LEU A 25 10.77 15.27 1.12
N ASN A 26 11.41 16.05 0.25
CA ASN A 26 12.39 15.53 -0.69
C ASN A 26 13.60 14.91 0.03
N ALA A 27 14.10 15.54 1.09
CA ALA A 27 15.17 14.99 1.92
C ALA A 27 14.76 13.66 2.56
N MET A 28 13.52 13.55 3.08
CA MET A 28 13.00 12.29 3.63
C MET A 28 12.90 11.20 2.57
N LEU A 29 12.47 11.52 1.33
CA LEU A 29 12.45 10.55 0.23
C LEU A 29 13.87 10.08 -0.13
N CYS A 30 14.87 10.96 -0.12
CA CYS A 30 16.27 10.60 -0.33
C CYS A 30 16.79 9.70 0.79
N ILE A 31 16.52 10.03 2.06
CA ILE A 31 16.90 9.20 3.21
C ILE A 31 16.26 7.82 3.11
N LEU A 32 14.97 7.76 2.75
CA LEU A 32 14.26 6.49 2.57
C LEU A 32 14.82 5.67 1.41
N PHE A 33 15.22 6.31 0.30
CA PHE A 33 15.92 5.63 -0.79
C PHE A 33 17.21 5.00 -0.28
N VAL A 34 18.09 5.77 0.37
CA VAL A 34 19.34 5.25 0.92
C VAL A 34 19.08 4.11 1.91
N PHE A 35 18.09 4.30 2.79
CA PHE A 35 17.71 3.33 3.81
C PHE A 35 17.26 1.99 3.23
N ILE A 36 16.52 1.97 2.12
CA ILE A 36 16.13 0.71 1.46
C ILE A 36 17.25 0.19 0.58
N ALA A 37 17.83 1.06 -0.25
CA ALA A 37 18.77 0.71 -1.30
C ALA A 37 20.07 0.14 -0.74
N LEU A 38 20.49 0.56 0.45
CA LEU A 38 21.71 0.07 1.11
C LEU A 38 21.43 -0.94 2.22
N HIS A 39 20.19 -1.42 2.40
CA HIS A 39 19.95 -2.44 3.42
C HIS A 39 20.59 -3.78 3.02
N ASN A 40 21.01 -4.57 4.01
CA ASN A 40 21.53 -5.91 3.76
C ASN A 40 20.42 -6.81 3.19
N PRO A 41 20.52 -7.25 1.93
CA PRO A 41 19.43 -8.00 1.29
C PRO A 41 19.14 -9.30 2.03
N TYR A 42 20.10 -9.87 2.79
CA TYR A 42 19.92 -11.14 3.54
C TYR A 42 18.99 -11.00 4.75
N ILE A 43 18.70 -9.77 5.17
CA ILE A 43 17.79 -9.46 6.28
C ILE A 43 16.39 -9.25 5.72
N THR A 44 15.78 -10.34 5.27
CA THR A 44 14.49 -10.31 4.58
C THR A 44 13.63 -11.53 4.90
N GLY A 45 12.33 -11.40 4.64
CA GLY A 45 11.34 -12.46 4.80
C GLY A 45 11.42 -13.55 3.75
N THR A 46 10.44 -14.45 3.78
CA THR A 46 10.34 -15.58 2.83
C THR A 46 10.29 -15.10 1.38
N ASP A 47 9.50 -14.07 1.08
CA ASP A 47 9.39 -13.50 -0.27
C ASP A 47 10.72 -12.95 -0.78
N GLY A 48 11.43 -12.16 0.03
CA GLY A 48 12.73 -11.60 -0.37
C GLY A 48 13.81 -12.66 -0.58
N ARG A 49 13.78 -13.77 0.17
CA ARG A 49 14.65 -14.94 -0.09
C ARG A 49 14.34 -15.57 -1.44
N SER A 50 13.07 -15.79 -1.74
CA SER A 50 12.61 -16.35 -3.02
C SER A 50 12.96 -15.45 -4.22
N TYR A 51 12.87 -14.12 -4.07
CA TYR A 51 13.23 -13.20 -5.16
C TYR A 51 14.73 -13.17 -5.44
N ARG A 52 15.56 -13.26 -4.41
CA ARG A 52 17.01 -13.36 -4.61
C ARG A 52 17.42 -14.69 -5.22
N ALA A 53 16.83 -15.80 -4.77
CA ALA A 53 17.08 -17.11 -5.38
C ALA A 53 16.71 -17.08 -6.86
N TYR A 54 15.52 -16.54 -7.19
CA TYR A 54 15.09 -16.33 -8.57
C TYR A 54 16.06 -15.49 -9.41
N PHE A 55 16.56 -14.38 -8.85
CA PHE A 55 17.54 -13.55 -9.56
C PHE A 55 18.84 -14.31 -9.85
N LYS A 56 19.30 -15.13 -8.89
CA LYS A 56 20.55 -15.87 -9.04
C LYS A 56 20.39 -17.03 -10.03
N GLU A 57 19.33 -17.82 -9.88
CA GLU A 57 19.22 -19.16 -10.47
C GLU A 57 18.30 -19.23 -11.69
N ASN A 58 17.31 -18.35 -11.81
CA ASN A 58 16.22 -18.54 -12.78
C ASN A 58 16.06 -17.43 -13.81
N ILE A 59 16.44 -16.18 -13.49
CA ILE A 59 16.29 -15.09 -14.45
C ILE A 59 17.49 -15.04 -15.42
N PRO A 60 17.26 -15.08 -16.75
CA PRO A 60 18.30 -14.83 -17.72
C PRO A 60 18.63 -13.33 -17.82
N THR A 61 19.73 -12.99 -18.50
CA THR A 61 19.99 -11.61 -18.93
C THR A 61 18.99 -11.19 -20.01
N LEU A 62 18.90 -9.89 -20.29
CA LEU A 62 17.90 -9.32 -21.18
C LEU A 62 18.03 -9.83 -22.61
N PHE A 63 19.26 -10.14 -23.04
CA PHE A 63 19.54 -10.72 -24.36
C PHE A 63 18.99 -12.14 -24.53
N HIS A 64 18.78 -12.85 -23.41
CA HIS A 64 18.23 -14.22 -23.37
C HIS A 64 16.84 -14.24 -22.73
N PHE A 65 16.12 -13.10 -22.72
CA PHE A 65 14.89 -12.97 -21.97
C PHE A 65 13.80 -13.95 -22.42
N SER A 66 13.80 -14.41 -23.68
CA SER A 66 12.88 -15.44 -24.18
C SER A 66 12.94 -16.76 -23.40
N GLU A 67 14.02 -17.03 -22.69
CA GLU A 67 14.24 -18.26 -21.92
C GLU A 67 13.67 -18.20 -20.49
N TYR A 68 13.07 -17.08 -20.07
CA TYR A 68 12.57 -16.95 -18.70
C TYR A 68 11.44 -17.95 -18.40
N ASN A 69 11.52 -18.61 -17.25
CA ASN A 69 10.63 -19.72 -16.88
C ASN A 69 9.23 -19.31 -16.38
N HIS A 70 8.82 -18.06 -16.60
CA HIS A 70 7.51 -17.51 -16.18
C HIS A 70 7.17 -17.63 -14.68
N THR A 71 8.14 -17.83 -13.78
CA THR A 71 7.90 -17.95 -12.33
C THR A 71 7.20 -16.70 -11.75
N TYR A 72 7.60 -15.52 -12.20
CA TYR A 72 7.00 -14.24 -11.81
C TYR A 72 6.48 -13.47 -13.03
N GLU A 73 5.60 -12.50 -12.78
CA GLU A 73 5.00 -11.70 -13.84
C GLU A 73 6.06 -10.90 -14.63
N ILE A 74 5.77 -10.73 -15.93
CA ILE A 74 6.74 -10.28 -16.94
C ILE A 74 7.41 -8.94 -16.62
N GLY A 75 6.69 -7.99 -16.02
CA GLY A 75 7.26 -6.68 -15.64
C GLY A 75 8.32 -6.80 -14.55
N TYR A 76 8.12 -7.70 -13.58
CA TYR A 76 9.13 -7.97 -12.56
C TYR A 76 10.30 -8.79 -13.12
N ALA A 77 10.02 -9.77 -13.98
CA ALA A 77 11.05 -10.55 -14.64
C ALA A 77 11.95 -9.66 -15.51
N LEU A 78 11.37 -8.75 -16.29
CA LEU A 78 12.11 -7.77 -17.10
C LEU A 78 13.00 -6.87 -16.24
N LEU A 79 12.49 -6.39 -15.10
CA LEU A 79 13.28 -5.57 -14.19
C LEU A 79 14.49 -6.32 -13.61
N ASN A 80 14.30 -7.59 -13.22
CA ASN A 80 15.38 -8.46 -12.76
C ASN A 80 16.38 -8.73 -13.88
N SER A 81 15.91 -9.03 -15.08
CA SER A 81 16.74 -9.34 -16.25
C SER A 81 17.58 -8.13 -16.69
N LEU A 82 16.99 -6.93 -16.68
CA LEU A 82 17.70 -5.67 -16.91
C LEU A 82 18.81 -5.47 -15.88
N ALA A 83 18.51 -5.62 -14.59
CA ALA A 83 19.49 -5.48 -13.53
C ALA A 83 20.64 -6.49 -13.67
N LYS A 84 20.31 -7.76 -13.96
CA LYS A 84 21.31 -8.84 -14.18
C LYS A 84 22.19 -8.59 -15.40
N THR A 85 21.67 -7.91 -16.41
CA THR A 85 22.41 -7.51 -17.61
C THR A 85 23.42 -6.39 -17.32
N ILE A 86 23.04 -5.43 -16.47
CA ILE A 86 23.95 -4.37 -16.02
C ILE A 86 25.08 -4.97 -15.18
N HIS A 87 24.74 -5.82 -14.21
CA HIS A 87 25.69 -6.58 -13.41
C HIS A 87 25.00 -7.78 -12.77
N ASN A 88 25.68 -8.93 -12.73
CA ASN A 88 25.15 -10.14 -12.11
C ASN A 88 25.28 -10.11 -10.57
N ASP A 89 24.71 -9.08 -9.95
CA ASP A 89 24.59 -8.94 -8.49
C ASP A 89 23.18 -8.47 -8.14
N TYR A 90 22.55 -9.17 -7.18
CA TYR A 90 21.22 -8.82 -6.68
C TYR A 90 21.17 -7.41 -6.08
N PHE A 91 22.30 -6.90 -5.58
CA PHE A 91 22.40 -5.54 -5.09
C PHE A 91 22.05 -4.50 -6.17
N ILE A 92 22.44 -4.73 -7.44
CA ILE A 92 22.07 -3.82 -8.54
C ILE A 92 20.56 -3.83 -8.78
N PHE A 93 19.93 -5.01 -8.72
CA PHE A 93 18.46 -5.09 -8.76
C PHE A 93 17.82 -4.28 -7.62
N GLN A 94 18.33 -4.44 -6.40
CA GLN A 94 17.87 -3.70 -5.22
C GLN A 94 18.00 -2.18 -5.39
N LEU A 95 19.11 -1.68 -5.95
CA LEU A 95 19.29 -0.24 -6.22
C LEU A 95 18.23 0.27 -7.21
N ILE A 96 18.06 -0.41 -8.34
CA ILE A 96 17.12 -0.01 -9.40
C ILE A 96 15.68 -0.08 -8.88
N TYR A 97 15.31 -1.18 -8.21
CA TYR A 97 13.99 -1.34 -7.62
C TYR A 97 13.71 -0.22 -6.61
N SER A 98 14.65 0.07 -5.71
CA SER A 98 14.47 1.08 -4.65
C SER A 98 14.27 2.46 -5.25
N PHE A 99 15.01 2.79 -6.32
CA PHE A 99 14.84 4.03 -7.04
C PHE A 99 13.43 4.15 -7.64
N ILE A 100 12.98 3.10 -8.36
CA ILE A 100 11.64 3.07 -8.96
C ILE A 100 10.55 3.20 -7.89
N ALA A 101 10.64 2.45 -6.80
CA ALA A 101 9.66 2.45 -5.73
C ALA A 101 9.56 3.83 -5.04
N ILE A 102 10.69 4.46 -4.71
CA ILE A 102 10.71 5.79 -4.10
C ILE A 102 10.26 6.88 -5.08
N PHE A 103 10.66 6.79 -6.35
CA PHE A 103 10.20 7.71 -7.38
C PHE A 103 8.67 7.65 -7.54
N LEU A 104 8.10 6.44 -7.67
CA LEU A 104 6.65 6.24 -7.75
C LEU A 104 5.94 6.73 -6.48
N LEU A 105 6.51 6.49 -5.29
CA LEU A 105 5.97 7.02 -4.04
C LEU A 105 5.95 8.56 -4.03
N GLY A 106 7.02 9.21 -4.48
CA GLY A 106 7.08 10.66 -4.65
C GLY A 106 6.00 11.19 -5.60
N LEU A 107 5.76 10.50 -6.72
CA LEU A 107 4.66 10.82 -7.64
C LEU A 107 3.29 10.66 -6.99
N VAL A 108 3.07 9.59 -6.22
CA VAL A 108 1.82 9.36 -5.48
C VAL A 108 1.61 10.51 -4.49
N LEU A 109 2.60 10.83 -3.65
CA LEU A 109 2.55 11.92 -2.68
C LEU A 109 2.24 13.26 -3.36
N LYS A 110 2.87 13.56 -4.50
CA LYS A 110 2.57 14.75 -5.29
C LYS A 110 1.12 14.77 -5.80
N LYS A 111 0.66 13.66 -6.39
CA LYS A 111 -0.70 13.54 -6.93
C LYS A 111 -1.80 13.52 -5.87
N THR A 112 -1.48 13.26 -4.59
CA THR A 112 -2.48 13.36 -3.51
C THR A 112 -3.06 14.76 -3.36
N LYS A 113 -2.34 15.82 -3.79
CA LYS A 113 -2.71 17.23 -3.56
C LYS A 113 -2.90 17.60 -2.08
N LEU A 114 -2.28 16.85 -1.17
CA LEU A 114 -2.18 17.23 0.24
C LEU A 114 -1.21 18.40 0.43
N ALA A 115 -1.34 19.13 1.54
CA ALA A 115 -0.28 20.05 1.96
C ALA A 115 1.01 19.25 2.25
N ASP A 116 2.20 19.84 2.07
CA ASP A 116 3.46 19.10 2.21
C ASP A 116 3.67 18.52 3.62
N GLN A 117 3.25 19.25 4.66
CA GLN A 117 3.19 18.73 6.03
C GLN A 117 2.29 17.49 6.14
N GLU A 118 1.12 17.51 5.49
CA GLU A 118 0.21 16.36 5.47
C GLU A 118 0.77 15.19 4.67
N LYS A 119 1.58 15.43 3.63
CA LYS A 119 2.33 14.38 2.92
C LYS A 119 3.37 13.73 3.84
N LEU A 120 4.03 14.51 4.69
CA LEU A 120 4.97 13.97 5.71
C LEU A 120 4.24 13.11 6.75
N LEU A 121 3.07 13.54 7.21
CA LEU A 121 2.25 12.72 8.11
C LEU A 121 1.72 11.45 7.43
N LEU A 122 1.35 11.54 6.15
CA LEU A 122 0.98 10.36 5.33
C LEU A 122 2.15 9.39 5.20
N LEU A 123 3.35 9.92 4.92
CA LEU A 123 4.57 9.13 4.81
C LEU A 123 4.92 8.46 6.13
N PHE A 124 4.74 9.14 7.26
CA PHE A 124 4.92 8.56 8.61
C PHE A 124 3.96 7.38 8.86
N VAL A 125 2.66 7.58 8.60
CA VAL A 125 1.64 6.53 8.75
C VAL A 125 1.96 5.33 7.85
N TYR A 126 2.32 5.58 6.59
CA TYR A 126 2.72 4.52 5.66
C TYR A 126 3.99 3.80 6.14
N PHE A 127 4.98 4.56 6.62
CA PHE A 127 6.25 4.05 7.13
C PHE A 127 6.04 3.02 8.25
N CYS A 128 5.26 3.42 9.25
CA CYS A 128 4.99 2.62 10.44
C CYS A 128 4.14 1.38 10.14
N TYR A 129 3.18 1.49 9.21
CA TYR A 129 2.22 0.42 8.98
C TYR A 129 2.70 -0.63 7.98
N ARG A 130 3.38 -0.22 6.90
CA ARG A 130 3.60 -1.14 5.78
C ARG A 130 4.86 -0.93 4.94
N PHE A 131 5.42 0.28 4.93
CA PHE A 131 6.55 0.63 4.06
C PHE A 131 7.71 -0.36 4.15
N PHE A 132 8.16 -0.72 5.36
CA PHE A 132 9.33 -1.58 5.50
C PHE A 132 9.06 -2.97 4.91
N GLN A 133 7.88 -3.56 5.13
CA GLN A 133 7.53 -4.86 4.57
C GLN A 133 7.47 -4.80 3.04
N ASN A 134 6.82 -3.77 2.49
CA ASN A 134 6.71 -3.59 1.05
C ASN A 134 8.04 -3.35 0.35
N SER A 135 8.93 -2.60 1.00
CA SER A 135 10.16 -2.10 0.37
C SER A 135 11.41 -2.94 0.68
N MET A 136 11.51 -3.54 1.88
CA MET A 136 12.67 -4.36 2.27
C MET A 136 12.59 -5.81 1.75
N GLU A 137 11.40 -6.29 1.41
CA GLU A 137 11.23 -7.57 0.70
C GLU A 137 11.25 -7.40 -0.82
N PHE A 138 11.40 -6.16 -1.32
CA PHE A 138 11.33 -5.84 -2.75
C PHE A 138 10.08 -6.43 -3.42
N LEU A 139 8.94 -6.34 -2.72
CA LEU A 139 7.71 -7.01 -3.15
C LEU A 139 7.29 -6.52 -4.52
N ARG A 140 7.05 -7.46 -5.43
CA ARG A 140 6.38 -7.23 -6.72
C ARG A 140 5.14 -6.35 -6.59
N GLN A 141 4.35 -6.63 -5.56
CA GLN A 141 3.10 -5.96 -5.27
C GLN A 141 3.27 -4.48 -4.91
N ASN A 142 4.39 -4.05 -4.34
CA ASN A 142 4.60 -2.66 -3.93
C ASN A 142 4.60 -1.71 -5.13
N ILE A 143 5.35 -2.02 -6.20
CA ILE A 143 5.33 -1.24 -7.45
C ILE A 143 3.91 -1.21 -8.03
N ALA A 144 3.22 -2.35 -8.06
CA ALA A 144 1.85 -2.44 -8.54
C ALA A 144 0.88 -1.57 -7.72
N ILE A 145 1.01 -1.54 -6.38
CA ILE A 145 0.21 -0.70 -5.50
C ILE A 145 0.43 0.78 -5.83
N LEU A 146 1.68 1.22 -5.97
CA LEU A 146 2.00 2.62 -6.27
C LEU A 146 1.44 3.05 -7.65
N LEU A 147 1.54 2.20 -8.66
CA LEU A 147 0.95 2.45 -9.99
C LEU A 147 -0.58 2.53 -9.95
N VAL A 148 -1.24 1.61 -9.22
CA VAL A 148 -2.69 1.67 -9.00
C VAL A 148 -3.09 2.94 -8.27
N TRP A 149 -2.28 3.41 -7.30
CA TRP A 149 -2.55 4.69 -6.63
C TRP A 149 -2.41 5.90 -7.55
N LEU A 150 -1.45 5.89 -8.46
CA LEU A 150 -1.37 6.91 -9.51
C LEU A 150 -2.62 6.88 -10.41
N ALA A 151 -3.18 5.70 -10.70
CA ALA A 151 -4.43 5.54 -11.44
C ALA A 151 -5.64 6.07 -10.66
N VAL A 152 -5.79 5.70 -9.39
CA VAL A 152 -6.85 6.19 -8.49
C VAL A 152 -6.80 7.71 -8.36
N LEU A 153 -5.62 8.30 -8.16
CA LEU A 153 -5.45 9.74 -8.00
C LEU A 153 -5.64 10.53 -9.30
N SER A 154 -5.56 9.86 -10.46
CA SER A 154 -5.86 10.46 -11.76
C SER A 154 -7.37 10.66 -11.97
N ILE A 155 -8.22 9.92 -11.23
CA ILE A 155 -9.68 10.12 -11.25
C ILE A 155 -10.02 11.53 -10.75
N SER A 156 -10.55 12.39 -11.62
CA SER A 156 -10.99 13.73 -11.23
C SER A 156 -12.24 13.67 -10.34
N ASP A 157 -12.28 14.51 -9.30
CA ASP A 157 -13.49 14.76 -8.50
C ASP A 157 -14.34 15.88 -9.13
N TYR A 158 -13.81 16.62 -10.10
CA TYR A 158 -14.53 17.67 -10.82
C TYR A 158 -15.22 17.12 -12.07
N TYR A 159 -16.51 17.42 -12.18
CA TYR A 159 -17.39 16.83 -13.20
C TYR A 159 -17.02 17.20 -14.65
N GLN A 160 -16.36 18.34 -14.88
CA GLN A 160 -16.01 18.83 -16.22
C GLN A 160 -14.80 18.13 -16.84
N GLU A 161 -14.02 17.35 -16.07
CA GLU A 161 -12.82 16.63 -16.55
C GLU A 161 -13.07 15.14 -16.80
N LYS A 162 -14.34 14.72 -16.76
CA LYS A 162 -14.76 13.32 -16.80
C LYS A 162 -14.40 12.66 -18.15
N GLY A 163 -13.75 11.50 -18.08
CA GLY A 163 -13.52 10.63 -19.26
C GLY A 163 -12.28 10.94 -20.10
N LYS A 164 -11.48 11.96 -19.77
CA LYS A 164 -10.27 12.30 -20.56
C LYS A 164 -9.03 11.50 -20.18
N ASP A 165 -8.99 10.87 -19.01
CA ASP A 165 -7.76 10.30 -18.48
C ASP A 165 -7.70 8.77 -18.64
N LYS A 166 -7.47 8.30 -19.88
CA LYS A 166 -7.21 6.89 -20.20
C LYS A 166 -5.96 6.34 -19.49
N ILE A 167 -5.12 7.22 -18.91
CA ILE A 167 -3.89 6.86 -18.21
C ILE A 167 -4.13 5.89 -17.06
N LYS A 168 -5.29 5.94 -16.38
CA LYS A 168 -5.63 5.05 -15.27
C LYS A 168 -5.65 3.58 -15.68
N TYR A 169 -6.13 3.29 -16.90
CA TYR A 169 -6.16 1.92 -17.44
C TYR A 169 -4.76 1.48 -17.84
N LEU A 170 -3.98 2.35 -18.49
CA LEU A 170 -2.59 2.07 -18.82
C LEU A 170 -1.76 1.77 -17.56
N LEU A 171 -1.86 2.61 -16.53
CA LEU A 171 -1.18 2.40 -15.25
C LEU A 171 -1.58 1.08 -14.58
N THR A 172 -2.85 0.68 -14.70
CA THR A 172 -3.34 -0.59 -14.15
C THR A 172 -2.83 -1.79 -14.94
N ILE A 173 -2.75 -1.69 -16.27
CA ILE A 173 -2.16 -2.73 -17.13
C ILE A 173 -0.66 -2.87 -16.82
N ILE A 174 0.07 -1.77 -16.65
CA ILE A 174 1.47 -1.80 -16.21
C ILE A 174 1.56 -2.41 -14.80
N ALA A 175 0.70 -2.04 -13.86
CA ALA A 175 0.68 -2.64 -12.53
C ALA A 175 0.44 -4.17 -12.58
N TRP A 176 -0.39 -4.62 -13.51
CA TRP A 176 -0.70 -6.03 -13.73
C TRP A 176 0.52 -6.84 -14.21
N THR A 177 1.43 -6.22 -14.99
CA THR A 177 2.69 -6.87 -15.38
C THR A 177 3.65 -7.07 -14.22
N PHE A 178 3.50 -6.33 -13.11
CA PHE A 178 4.28 -6.53 -11.88
C PHE A 178 3.59 -7.48 -10.90
N HIS A 179 2.27 -7.41 -10.77
CA HIS A 179 1.52 -8.24 -9.84
C HIS A 179 0.12 -8.55 -10.37
N ARG A 180 -0.16 -9.83 -10.63
CA ARG A 180 -1.33 -10.22 -11.41
C ARG A 180 -2.68 -9.91 -10.75
N SER A 181 -2.77 -9.73 -9.43
CA SER A 181 -4.04 -9.31 -8.80
C SER A 181 -4.39 -7.83 -9.08
N ALA A 182 -3.47 -7.03 -9.64
CA ALA A 182 -3.78 -5.65 -10.01
C ALA A 182 -4.88 -5.58 -11.08
N ILE A 183 -5.11 -6.65 -11.85
CA ILE A 183 -6.14 -6.69 -12.91
C ILE A 183 -7.55 -6.43 -12.39
N PHE A 184 -7.85 -6.79 -11.13
CA PHE A 184 -9.14 -6.49 -10.51
C PHE A 184 -9.43 -4.98 -10.48
N ASN A 185 -8.40 -4.13 -10.49
CA ASN A 185 -8.58 -2.68 -10.53
C ASN A 185 -9.12 -2.17 -11.87
N LEU A 186 -9.06 -2.94 -12.97
CA LEU A 186 -9.74 -2.57 -14.21
C LEU A 186 -11.26 -2.50 -14.03
N ILE A 187 -11.81 -3.31 -13.12
CA ILE A 187 -13.24 -3.31 -12.77
C ILE A 187 -13.51 -2.30 -11.64
N LEU A 188 -12.61 -2.23 -10.65
CA LEU A 188 -12.83 -1.41 -9.45
C LEU A 188 -12.62 0.09 -9.70
N LEU A 189 -11.80 0.51 -10.68
CA LEU A 189 -11.64 1.92 -11.03
C LEU A 189 -12.94 2.56 -11.59
N PRO A 190 -13.64 1.96 -12.58
CA PRO A 190 -14.97 2.41 -12.98
C PRO A 190 -15.98 2.42 -11.82
N LEU A 191 -15.91 1.43 -10.93
CA LEU A 191 -16.78 1.37 -9.75
C LEU A 191 -16.52 2.56 -8.82
N ILE A 192 -15.25 2.91 -8.56
CA ILE A 192 -14.89 4.10 -7.77
C ILE A 192 -15.53 5.35 -8.35
N GLU A 193 -15.41 5.57 -9.67
CA GLU A 193 -16.01 6.73 -10.35
C GLU A 193 -17.54 6.79 -10.24
N ARG A 194 -18.20 5.63 -10.20
CA ARG A 194 -19.65 5.55 -10.02
C ARG A 194 -20.04 5.86 -8.58
N LEU A 195 -19.37 5.24 -7.61
CA LEU A 195 -19.66 5.39 -6.18
C LEU A 195 -19.36 6.78 -5.63
N LYS A 196 -18.42 7.53 -6.23
CA LYS A 196 -18.14 8.93 -5.85
C LYS A 196 -19.35 9.85 -5.95
N ARG A 197 -20.34 9.49 -6.79
CA ARG A 197 -21.59 10.26 -6.96
C ARG A 197 -22.60 9.99 -5.87
N THR A 198 -22.39 8.97 -5.06
CA THR A 198 -23.28 8.63 -3.95
C THR A 198 -23.10 9.64 -2.81
N ASN A 199 -24.21 9.99 -2.15
CA ASN A 199 -24.17 10.80 -0.94
C ASN A 199 -23.25 10.13 0.11
N ALA A 200 -22.42 10.92 0.79
CA ALA A 200 -21.42 10.38 1.74
C ALA A 200 -22.07 9.59 2.88
N LYS A 201 -23.18 10.08 3.45
CA LYS A 201 -23.92 9.39 4.51
C LYS A 201 -24.42 8.03 4.02
N LYS A 202 -25.04 8.02 2.84
CA LYS A 202 -25.55 6.78 2.20
C LYS A 202 -24.41 5.79 1.92
N LEU A 203 -23.27 6.26 1.42
CA LEU A 203 -22.11 5.41 1.17
C LEU A 203 -21.58 4.77 2.45
N VAL A 204 -21.47 5.54 3.54
CA VAL A 204 -21.02 5.03 4.85
C VAL A 204 -21.98 4.00 5.41
N ILE A 205 -23.29 4.26 5.34
CA ILE A 205 -24.32 3.29 5.78
C ILE A 205 -24.20 1.98 5.00
N ILE A 206 -24.15 2.05 3.66
CA ILE A 206 -24.00 0.87 2.80
C ILE A 206 -22.70 0.12 3.12
N THR A 207 -21.58 0.85 3.29
CA THR A 207 -20.28 0.27 3.64
C THR A 207 -20.35 -0.46 4.98
N SER A 208 -20.98 0.14 5.98
CA SER A 208 -21.14 -0.43 7.32
C SER A 208 -21.97 -1.72 7.27
N ILE A 209 -23.14 -1.67 6.63
CA ILE A 209 -24.02 -2.84 6.47
C ILE A 209 -23.30 -3.96 5.71
N ALA A 210 -22.67 -3.64 4.58
CA ALA A 210 -21.97 -4.64 3.77
C ALA A 210 -20.80 -5.27 4.54
N SER A 211 -19.97 -4.45 5.19
CA SER A 211 -18.78 -4.93 5.90
C SER A 211 -19.13 -5.76 7.13
N PHE A 212 -20.08 -5.34 7.98
CA PHE A 212 -20.52 -6.13 9.11
C PHE A 212 -21.30 -7.38 8.68
N GLY A 213 -22.15 -7.28 7.66
CA GLY A 213 -22.85 -8.45 7.10
C GLY A 213 -21.87 -9.52 6.63
N ILE A 214 -20.80 -9.14 5.93
CA ILE A 214 -19.74 -10.06 5.51
C ILE A 214 -18.96 -10.60 6.71
N LEU A 215 -18.61 -9.75 7.68
CA LEU A 215 -17.84 -10.13 8.87
C LEU A 215 -18.54 -11.26 9.65
N PHE A 216 -19.87 -11.21 9.74
CA PHE A 216 -20.67 -12.15 10.55
C PHE A 216 -21.32 -13.29 9.75
N LEU A 217 -21.57 -13.13 8.44
CA LEU A 217 -22.37 -14.07 7.63
C LEU A 217 -21.66 -14.57 6.35
N GLY A 218 -20.41 -14.16 6.10
CA GLY A 218 -19.80 -14.15 4.77
C GLY A 218 -19.25 -15.48 4.21
N ASN A 219 -19.14 -16.55 5.00
CA ASN A 219 -18.36 -17.73 4.59
C ASN A 219 -18.87 -18.41 3.29
N GLY A 220 -20.20 -18.45 3.06
CA GLY A 220 -20.77 -19.03 1.84
C GLY A 220 -20.71 -18.15 0.58
N VAL A 221 -20.59 -16.83 0.74
CA VAL A 221 -20.46 -15.88 -0.39
C VAL A 221 -19.01 -15.82 -0.88
N ILE A 222 -18.06 -15.96 0.04
CA ILE A 222 -16.62 -15.91 -0.23
C ILE A 222 -16.18 -17.01 -1.20
N SER A 223 -16.65 -18.24 -1.01
CA SER A 223 -16.29 -19.38 -1.86
C SER A 223 -16.72 -19.19 -3.33
N LYS A 224 -17.88 -18.59 -3.58
CA LYS A 224 -18.32 -18.24 -4.94
C LYS A 224 -17.42 -17.17 -5.59
N ILE A 225 -16.93 -16.20 -4.82
CA ILE A 225 -16.03 -15.17 -5.34
C ILE A 225 -14.64 -15.77 -5.66
N VAL A 226 -14.15 -16.68 -4.82
CA VAL A 226 -12.88 -17.38 -5.11
C VAL A 226 -13.02 -18.23 -6.38
N GLN A 227 -14.13 -18.94 -6.57
CA GLN A 227 -14.39 -19.68 -7.81
C GLN A 227 -14.37 -18.76 -9.05
N PHE A 228 -14.99 -17.59 -8.99
CA PHE A 228 -14.91 -16.60 -10.05
C PHE A 228 -13.46 -16.12 -10.30
N ALA A 229 -12.67 -15.92 -9.23
CA ALA A 229 -11.26 -15.57 -9.34
C ALA A 229 -10.41 -16.66 -9.99
N ILE A 230 -10.75 -17.95 -9.80
CA ILE A 230 -10.10 -19.07 -10.50
C ILE A 230 -10.39 -19.01 -12.00
N VAL A 231 -11.65 -18.77 -12.39
CA VAL A 231 -12.03 -18.69 -13.82
C VAL A 231 -11.27 -17.58 -14.54
N ILE A 232 -11.11 -16.41 -13.93
CA ILE A 232 -10.44 -15.25 -14.56
C ILE A 232 -8.92 -15.29 -14.37
N GLY A 233 -8.47 -15.80 -13.23
CA GLY A 233 -7.10 -15.68 -12.74
C GLY A 233 -6.29 -16.98 -12.78
N GLY A 234 -6.90 -18.09 -13.17
CA GLY A 234 -6.26 -19.42 -13.26
C GLY A 234 -6.18 -20.19 -11.95
N GLU A 235 -5.72 -21.44 -12.04
CA GLU A 235 -5.77 -22.45 -10.97
C GLU A 235 -4.97 -22.13 -9.71
N ARG A 236 -3.97 -21.25 -9.79
CA ARG A 236 -3.21 -20.83 -8.60
C ARG A 236 -4.08 -20.17 -7.52
N TYR A 237 -5.25 -19.64 -7.89
CA TYR A 237 -6.22 -19.10 -6.92
C TYR A 237 -7.04 -20.20 -6.22
N ALA A 238 -6.98 -21.45 -6.67
CA ALA A 238 -7.58 -22.60 -6.00
C ALA A 238 -6.98 -22.83 -4.60
N SER A 239 -5.74 -22.40 -4.37
CA SER A 239 -5.11 -22.35 -3.04
C SER A 239 -5.85 -21.46 -2.02
N TYR A 240 -6.82 -20.66 -2.45
CA TYR A 240 -7.67 -19.83 -1.60
C TYR A 240 -9.08 -20.42 -1.39
N LEU A 241 -9.38 -21.60 -1.95
CA LEU A 241 -10.60 -22.31 -1.60
C LEU A 241 -10.45 -22.84 -0.17
N ILE A 242 -11.43 -22.55 0.68
CA ILE A 242 -11.50 -23.14 2.01
C ILE A 242 -11.81 -24.62 1.82
N SER A 243 -10.87 -25.50 2.14
CA SER A 243 -11.12 -26.94 2.10
C SER A 243 -12.10 -27.32 3.21
N PRO A 244 -13.00 -28.30 2.99
CA PRO A 244 -13.87 -28.79 4.06
C PRO A 244 -13.02 -29.26 5.25
N GLY A 245 -13.20 -28.61 6.42
CA GLY A 245 -12.44 -28.92 7.64
C GLY A 245 -11.24 -28.01 7.94
N GLU A 246 -10.84 -27.11 7.04
CA GLU A 246 -9.82 -26.10 7.34
C GLU A 246 -10.37 -24.99 8.26
N VAL A 247 -9.68 -24.74 9.37
CA VAL A 247 -9.95 -23.62 10.27
C VAL A 247 -9.40 -22.35 9.62
N VAL A 248 -10.28 -21.51 9.08
CA VAL A 248 -9.89 -20.18 8.58
C VAL A 248 -9.40 -19.33 9.77
N LEU A 249 -8.11 -18.96 9.77
CA LEU A 249 -7.53 -18.08 10.79
C LEU A 249 -8.40 -16.85 10.99
N PRO A 250 -8.82 -16.49 12.22
CA PRO A 250 -9.78 -15.42 12.44
C PRO A 250 -9.28 -14.07 11.93
N ILE A 251 -10.20 -13.23 11.44
CA ILE A 251 -9.91 -11.84 11.06
C ILE A 251 -9.19 -11.16 12.21
N ASN A 252 -8.15 -10.38 11.90
CA ASN A 252 -7.53 -9.50 12.88
C ASN A 252 -8.50 -8.34 13.21
N LEU A 253 -9.42 -8.59 14.13
CA LEU A 253 -10.49 -7.67 14.54
C LEU A 253 -9.95 -6.34 15.07
N VAL A 254 -8.78 -6.35 15.72
CA VAL A 254 -8.13 -5.14 16.22
C VAL A 254 -7.70 -4.24 15.05
N ASN A 255 -6.97 -4.80 14.08
CA ASN A 255 -6.55 -4.03 12.90
C ASN A 255 -7.75 -3.56 12.08
N TYR A 256 -8.79 -4.40 11.94
CA TYR A 256 -10.03 -4.00 11.27
C TYR A 256 -10.72 -2.85 12.00
N GLY A 257 -10.89 -2.95 13.32
CA GLY A 257 -11.52 -1.94 14.16
C GLY A 257 -10.79 -0.59 14.09
N ILE A 258 -9.45 -0.59 14.16
CA ILE A 258 -8.65 0.63 14.01
C ILE A 258 -8.92 1.30 12.64
N ARG A 259 -8.91 0.54 11.55
CA ARG A 259 -9.21 1.08 10.21
C ARG A 259 -10.63 1.65 10.14
N TYR A 260 -11.60 0.95 10.74
CA TYR A 260 -12.99 1.38 10.77
C TYR A 260 -13.19 2.68 11.56
N VAL A 261 -12.53 2.82 12.72
CA VAL A 261 -12.56 4.05 13.51
C VAL A 261 -12.06 5.23 12.69
N PHE A 262 -10.89 5.11 12.05
CA PHE A 262 -10.36 6.20 11.22
C PHE A 262 -11.19 6.48 9.97
N TYR A 263 -11.83 5.47 9.39
CA TYR A 263 -12.80 5.64 8.31
C TYR A 263 -13.99 6.50 8.75
N ILE A 264 -14.57 6.22 9.92
CA ILE A 264 -15.67 7.01 10.48
C ILE A 264 -15.19 8.42 10.85
N MET A 265 -14.05 8.57 11.52
CA MET A 265 -13.51 9.88 11.85
C MET A 265 -13.24 10.74 10.60
N TYR A 266 -12.75 10.12 9.53
CA TYR A 266 -12.57 10.80 8.25
C TYR A 266 -13.90 11.29 7.68
N PHE A 267 -14.92 10.44 7.66
CA PHE A 267 -16.27 10.82 7.25
C PHE A 267 -16.81 11.99 8.08
N LEU A 268 -16.68 11.95 9.41
CA LEU A 268 -17.13 13.03 10.29
C LEU A 268 -16.37 14.34 10.08
N SER A 269 -15.10 14.25 9.67
CA SER A 269 -14.26 15.43 9.39
C SER A 269 -14.41 16.01 7.99
N ILE A 270 -15.12 15.35 7.07
CA ILE A 270 -15.02 15.60 5.62
C ILE A 270 -15.44 17.02 5.21
N ASP A 271 -16.31 17.65 6.00
CA ASP A 271 -16.85 18.99 5.78
C ASP A 271 -16.04 20.09 6.51
N ASN A 272 -15.05 19.71 7.33
CA ASN A 272 -14.29 20.63 8.18
C ASN A 272 -13.05 21.27 7.50
N TYR A 273 -12.73 20.89 6.27
CA TYR A 273 -11.52 21.36 5.56
C TYR A 273 -11.74 21.31 4.06
N GLU A 274 -10.99 22.05 3.25
CA GLU A 274 -11.02 21.90 1.79
C GLU A 274 -9.99 20.88 1.29
N TYR A 275 -10.41 20.02 0.36
CA TYR A 275 -9.53 19.01 -0.25
C TYR A 275 -10.17 18.43 -1.52
N SER A 276 -9.45 18.52 -2.64
CA SER A 276 -9.99 18.19 -3.96
C SER A 276 -10.29 16.69 -4.20
N LYS A 277 -9.87 15.79 -3.30
CA LYS A 277 -10.04 14.32 -3.48
C LYS A 277 -10.92 13.67 -2.40
N LYS A 278 -11.67 14.46 -1.63
CA LYS A 278 -12.47 13.97 -0.48
C LYS A 278 -13.33 12.75 -0.82
N LYS A 279 -14.07 12.83 -1.93
CA LYS A 279 -15.02 11.79 -2.35
C LYS A 279 -14.30 10.56 -2.85
N THR A 280 -13.22 10.72 -3.63
CA THR A 280 -12.38 9.58 -4.05
C THR A 280 -11.85 8.83 -2.85
N ILE A 281 -11.26 9.54 -1.88
CA ILE A 281 -10.68 8.91 -0.69
C ILE A 281 -11.75 8.22 0.16
N LEU A 282 -12.94 8.82 0.32
CA LEU A 282 -14.03 8.18 1.05
C LEU A 282 -14.44 6.84 0.41
N VAL A 283 -14.58 6.81 -0.92
CA VAL A 283 -14.95 5.60 -1.67
C VAL A 283 -13.85 4.54 -1.59
N VAL A 284 -12.58 4.93 -1.75
CA VAL A 284 -11.46 3.98 -1.68
C VAL A 284 -11.32 3.43 -0.26
N ALA A 285 -11.50 4.27 0.77
CA ALA A 285 -11.53 3.83 2.16
C ALA A 285 -12.72 2.88 2.41
N SER A 286 -13.91 3.15 1.85
CA SER A 286 -15.05 2.22 1.89
C SER A 286 -14.71 0.86 1.30
N LEU A 287 -14.06 0.83 0.12
CA LEU A 287 -13.61 -0.43 -0.49
C LEU A 287 -12.59 -1.16 0.38
N ALA A 288 -11.67 -0.44 1.02
CA ALA A 288 -10.73 -1.01 1.98
C ALA A 288 -11.44 -1.62 3.19
N ILE A 289 -12.45 -0.95 3.75
CA ILE A 289 -13.25 -1.50 4.87
C ILE A 289 -13.96 -2.79 4.44
N ILE A 290 -14.62 -2.79 3.28
CA ILE A 290 -15.31 -3.99 2.79
C ILE A 290 -14.33 -5.14 2.54
N CYS A 291 -13.22 -4.89 1.83
CA CYS A 291 -12.21 -5.92 1.57
C CYS A 291 -11.60 -6.45 2.87
N GLY A 292 -11.34 -5.56 3.84
CA GLY A 292 -10.77 -5.91 5.14
C GLY A 292 -11.71 -6.66 6.06
N SER A 293 -13.01 -6.72 5.75
CA SER A 293 -13.99 -7.55 6.47
C SER A 293 -14.03 -8.99 5.96
N ILE A 294 -13.33 -9.31 4.87
CA ILE A 294 -13.31 -10.64 4.26
C ILE A 294 -12.07 -11.39 4.72
N ASN A 295 -12.28 -12.53 5.37
CA ASN A 295 -11.22 -13.34 5.96
C ASN A 295 -10.55 -14.27 4.94
N GLN A 296 -9.94 -13.70 3.91
CA GLN A 296 -9.27 -14.46 2.86
C GLN A 296 -7.99 -13.79 2.41
N ASN A 297 -6.97 -14.60 2.12
CA ASN A 297 -5.67 -14.12 1.68
C ASN A 297 -5.76 -13.29 0.39
N ILE A 298 -6.61 -13.67 -0.57
CA ILE A 298 -6.81 -12.91 -1.80
C ILE A 298 -7.42 -11.52 -1.55
N PHE A 299 -8.34 -11.41 -0.58
CA PHE A 299 -8.93 -10.14 -0.20
C PHE A 299 -8.00 -9.28 0.65
N THR A 300 -7.11 -9.91 1.42
CA THR A 300 -6.01 -9.21 2.10
C THR A 300 -5.06 -8.58 1.08
N ARG A 301 -4.72 -9.29 -0.01
CA ARG A 301 -3.94 -8.72 -1.12
C ARG A 301 -4.69 -7.60 -1.85
N LEU A 302 -6.00 -7.75 -2.05
CA LEU A 302 -6.82 -6.70 -2.67
C LEU A 302 -6.93 -5.45 -1.78
N LEU A 303 -7.12 -5.64 -0.48
CA LEU A 303 -7.15 -4.58 0.54
C LEU A 303 -5.90 -3.69 0.45
N GLU A 304 -4.73 -4.28 0.25
CA GLU A 304 -3.46 -3.54 0.20
C GLU A 304 -3.42 -2.48 -0.92
N TYR A 305 -4.13 -2.69 -2.04
CA TYR A 305 -4.27 -1.67 -3.08
C TYR A 305 -5.04 -0.43 -2.63
N TYR A 306 -5.81 -0.51 -1.55
CA TYR A 306 -6.67 0.59 -1.07
C TYR A 306 -6.20 1.20 0.26
N MET A 307 -5.15 0.65 0.86
CA MET A 307 -4.69 1.07 2.19
C MET A 307 -4.17 2.51 2.26
N ILE A 308 -3.59 3.08 1.19
CA ILE A 308 -3.21 4.51 1.21
C ILE A 308 -4.44 5.42 1.38
N GLY A 309 -5.63 4.96 0.99
CA GLY A 309 -6.89 5.69 1.23
C GLY A 309 -7.22 5.78 2.70
N ILE A 310 -7.00 4.67 3.44
CA ILE A 310 -7.09 4.66 4.90
C ILE A 310 -5.99 5.54 5.51
N TYR A 311 -4.75 5.52 5.01
CA TYR A 311 -3.69 6.38 5.53
C TYR A 311 -3.99 7.88 5.34
N ILE A 312 -4.55 8.26 4.19
CA ILE A 312 -5.02 9.63 3.96
C ILE A 312 -6.20 9.95 4.89
N ALA A 313 -7.12 9.01 5.11
CA ALA A 313 -8.22 9.16 6.05
C ALA A 313 -7.72 9.45 7.47
N ILE A 314 -6.67 8.75 7.92
CA ILE A 314 -5.98 8.97 9.20
C ILE A 314 -5.43 10.40 9.27
N VAL A 315 -4.63 10.81 8.27
CA VAL A 315 -4.04 12.16 8.21
C VAL A 315 -5.10 13.25 8.28
N LYS A 316 -6.22 13.08 7.57
CA LYS A 316 -7.29 14.07 7.51
C LYS A 316 -8.22 14.06 8.73
N SER A 317 -8.32 12.94 9.44
CA SER A 317 -9.16 12.84 10.64
C SER A 317 -8.76 13.79 11.78
N LYS A 318 -7.53 14.35 11.74
CA LYS A 318 -7.11 15.44 12.65
C LYS A 318 -8.02 16.67 12.59
N HIS A 319 -8.70 16.90 11.46
CA HIS A 319 -9.63 18.03 11.27
C HIS A 319 -10.96 17.82 11.98
N LEU A 320 -11.18 16.66 12.62
CA LEU A 320 -12.25 16.48 13.60
C LEU A 320 -11.95 17.23 14.90
N MET A 321 -10.67 17.45 15.22
CA MET A 321 -10.25 18.18 16.42
C MET A 321 -10.22 19.68 16.15
N THR A 322 -10.81 20.45 17.07
CA THR A 322 -10.70 21.91 17.10
C THR A 322 -9.23 22.36 17.13
N ALA A 323 -8.94 23.55 16.62
CA ALA A 323 -7.56 24.04 16.58
C ALA A 323 -6.98 24.23 18.00
N GLY A 324 -5.66 24.08 18.14
CA GLY A 324 -4.95 24.26 19.40
C GLY A 324 -4.59 22.95 20.12
N ARG A 325 -4.85 22.90 21.44
CA ARG A 325 -4.35 21.84 22.35
C ARG A 325 -4.89 20.43 22.02
N SER A 326 -6.15 20.32 21.61
CA SER A 326 -6.79 19.05 21.24
C SER A 326 -6.15 18.41 20.01
N ARG A 327 -5.82 19.21 18.99
CA ARG A 327 -5.12 18.73 17.78
C ARG A 327 -3.71 18.24 18.08
N ASN A 328 -2.96 18.94 18.92
CA ASN A 328 -1.62 18.51 19.32
C ASN A 328 -1.65 17.22 20.13
N LEU A 329 -2.63 17.09 21.05
CA LEU A 329 -2.85 15.84 21.79
C LEU A 329 -3.20 14.68 20.84
N TYR A 330 -4.08 14.92 19.86
CA TYR A 330 -4.41 13.92 18.85
C TYR A 330 -3.17 13.48 18.04
N LEU A 331 -2.33 14.42 17.60
CA LEU A 331 -1.10 14.10 16.87
C LEU A 331 -0.10 13.32 17.74
N LEU A 332 0.00 13.63 19.04
CA LEU A 332 0.81 12.88 19.98
C LEU A 332 0.30 11.44 20.16
N ILE A 333 -1.01 11.25 20.33
CA ILE A 333 -1.63 9.92 20.41
C ILE A 333 -1.37 9.15 19.12
N LEU A 334 -1.53 9.79 17.97
CA LEU A 334 -1.24 9.20 16.66
C LEU A 334 0.21 8.76 16.56
N TYR A 335 1.16 9.61 16.96
CA TYR A 335 2.57 9.27 16.99
C TYR A 335 2.84 8.03 17.85
N VAL A 336 2.39 8.03 19.11
CA VAL A 336 2.60 6.91 20.04
C VAL A 336 2.00 5.62 19.49
N ALA A 337 0.74 5.67 19.02
CA ALA A 337 0.06 4.50 18.47
C ALA A 337 0.81 3.91 17.26
N PHE A 338 1.25 4.76 16.32
CA PHE A 338 1.95 4.31 15.13
C PHE A 338 3.37 3.82 15.42
N MET A 339 4.05 4.39 16.41
CA MET A 339 5.33 3.88 16.89
C MET A 339 5.19 2.50 17.53
N ILE A 340 4.13 2.26 18.31
CA ILE A 340 3.80 0.93 18.85
C ILE A 340 3.52 -0.06 17.72
N ILE A 341 2.73 0.35 16.71
CA ILE A 341 2.45 -0.48 15.53
C ILE A 341 3.75 -0.83 14.80
N LEU A 342 4.64 0.14 14.58
CA LEU A 342 5.93 -0.09 13.95
C LEU A 342 6.78 -1.06 14.77
N ALA A 343 6.93 -0.84 16.08
CA ALA A 343 7.71 -1.72 16.94
C ALA A 343 7.16 -3.16 16.93
N ARG A 344 5.83 -3.32 17.07
CA ARG A 344 5.17 -4.62 16.97
C ARG A 344 5.46 -5.28 15.63
N ASN A 345 5.27 -4.55 14.53
CA ASN A 345 5.49 -5.05 13.19
C ASN A 345 6.94 -5.51 12.97
N LEU A 346 7.92 -4.76 13.48
CA LEU A 346 9.34 -5.14 13.42
C LEU A 346 9.65 -6.41 14.21
N MET A 347 8.95 -6.65 15.34
CA MET A 347 9.11 -7.85 16.16
C MET A 347 8.39 -9.07 15.59
N SER A 348 7.22 -8.89 14.96
CA SER A 348 6.36 -10.01 14.55
C SER A 348 6.53 -10.42 13.09
N VAL A 349 6.78 -9.48 12.18
CA VAL A 349 6.86 -9.80 10.74
C VAL A 349 8.15 -10.56 10.46
N SER A 350 8.03 -11.65 9.70
CA SER A 350 9.16 -12.52 9.35
C SER A 350 9.99 -12.93 10.57
N SER A 351 9.31 -13.27 11.67
CA SER A 351 9.90 -13.68 12.96
C SER A 351 10.92 -12.70 13.52
N GLY A 352 10.71 -11.40 13.32
CA GLY A 352 11.56 -10.35 13.90
C GLY A 352 12.83 -10.05 13.10
N THR A 353 12.96 -10.59 11.87
CA THR A 353 14.15 -10.39 11.02
C THR A 353 14.51 -8.91 10.84
N TYR A 354 13.51 -8.03 10.74
CA TYR A 354 13.70 -6.59 10.55
C TYR A 354 14.16 -5.84 11.80
N MET A 355 14.27 -6.48 12.96
CA MET A 355 14.79 -5.80 14.15
C MET A 355 16.25 -5.38 13.96
N ASN A 356 17.05 -6.12 13.22
CA ASN A 356 18.50 -5.89 13.11
C ASN A 356 18.84 -5.27 11.76
N TYR A 357 18.49 -3.99 11.56
CA TYR A 357 18.91 -3.28 10.36
C TYR A 357 20.44 -3.31 10.20
N GLN A 358 20.92 -3.65 9.02
CA GLN A 358 22.33 -3.63 8.66
C GLN A 358 22.49 -3.00 7.29
N LEU A 359 23.56 -2.23 7.10
CA LEU A 359 23.94 -1.67 5.82
C LEU A 359 24.72 -2.71 4.98
N TYR A 360 24.69 -2.54 3.66
CA TYR A 360 25.43 -3.30 2.66
C TYR A 360 25.82 -2.32 1.53
N PRO A 361 26.99 -2.48 0.88
CA PRO A 361 28.01 -3.53 1.05
C PRO A 361 29.02 -3.27 2.18
N PHE A 362 28.85 -2.19 2.93
CA PHE A 362 29.79 -1.78 3.98
C PHE A 362 29.74 -2.78 5.16
N LYS A 363 30.63 -3.77 5.13
CA LYS A 363 31.06 -4.53 6.30
C LYS A 363 32.32 -3.90 6.87
#